data_AF-A0AAX0XJQ5-F1
#
_entry.id   AF-A0AAX0XJQ5-F1
#
_cell.length_a   1.000
_cell.length_b   1.000
_cell.length_c   1.000
_cell.angle_alpha   90.00
_cell.angle_beta   90.00
_cell.angle_gamma   90.00
#
_symmetry.space_group_name_H-M   'P 1'
#
loop_
_entity.id
_entity.type
_entity.pdbx_description
1 polymer ?
#
loop_
_entity_poly.entity_id
_entity_poly.type
_entity_poly.pdbx_seq_one_letter_code
_entity_poly.pdbx_strand_id
1 'polypeptide(L)'
;RGHVWTKAQRVAFIEGLYRGTVGESQRIIQFNAPYWGLDQHDGDLPNEVQIVDGLQRLTTVRLYVADELKIFGGLRASDFNDSRYSVKMSNWRLRFNIHTFIWRHELLRYYLDINSGGTPHSKAELERVRTLLKAASTTAQGE
;
A
#
# COMPACT_ATOMS: atom_id res chain seq x y z
N ARG A 1 -11.14 2.15 8.66
CA ARG A 1 -9.98 1.57 7.93
C ARG A 1 -9.78 0.15 8.47
N GLY A 2 -10.08 -0.87 7.66
CA GLY A 2 -10.23 -2.28 8.08
C GLY A 2 -8.91 -3.04 8.23
N HIS A 3 -8.91 -3.95 9.21
CA HIS A 3 -7.89 -4.93 9.61
C HIS A 3 -6.43 -4.43 9.64
N VAL A 4 -6.02 -3.91 10.80
CA VAL A 4 -4.63 -3.59 11.12
C VAL A 4 -3.84 -4.89 11.26
N TRP A 5 -2.66 -4.97 10.64
CA TRP A 5 -1.78 -6.14 10.80
C TRP A 5 -1.34 -6.32 12.25
N THR A 6 -1.47 -7.55 12.76
CA THR A 6 -0.94 -7.94 14.07
C THR A 6 0.59 -7.88 14.04
N LYS A 7 1.22 -7.79 15.22
CA LYS A 7 2.69 -7.84 15.33
C LYS A 7 3.27 -9.09 14.64
N ALA A 8 2.64 -10.25 14.78
CA ALA A 8 3.08 -11.49 14.14
C ALA A 8 3.07 -11.39 12.60
N GLN A 9 2.02 -10.81 12.01
CA GLN A 9 1.94 -10.58 10.57
C GLN A 9 3.04 -9.61 10.08
N ARG A 10 3.32 -8.56 10.85
CA ARG A 10 4.39 -7.61 10.56
C ARG A 10 5.76 -8.28 10.54
N VAL A 11 6.05 -9.08 11.57
CA VAL A 11 7.31 -9.85 11.67
C VAL A 11 7.43 -10.82 10.50
N ALA A 12 6.40 -11.63 10.24
CA ALA A 12 6.40 -12.60 9.15
C ALA A 12 6.64 -11.95 7.78
N PHE A 13 6.10 -10.76 7.54
CA PHE A 13 6.34 -10.02 6.31
C PHE A 13 7.81 -9.62 6.13
N ILE A 14 8.44 -9.02 7.15
CA ILE A 14 9.86 -8.62 7.06
C ILE A 14 10.77 -9.84 6.96
N GLU A 15 10.53 -10.88 7.76
CA GLU A 15 11.31 -12.12 7.67
C GLU A 15 11.17 -12.75 6.28
N GLY A 16 9.96 -12.75 5.72
CA GLY A 16 9.71 -13.26 4.38
C GLY A 16 10.39 -12.45 3.27
N LEU A 17 10.56 -11.13 3.44
CA LEU A 17 11.35 -10.31 2.51
C LEU A 17 12.82 -10.76 2.50
N TYR A 18 13.42 -10.93 3.68
CA TYR A 18 14.81 -11.41 3.79
C TYR A 18 15.00 -12.84 3.27
N ARG A 19 14.02 -13.73 3.54
CA ARG A 19 14.03 -15.12 3.05
C ARG A 19 13.67 -15.25 1.56
N GLY A 20 13.22 -14.19 0.90
CA GLY A 20 12.79 -14.21 -0.49
C GLY A 20 11.45 -14.94 -0.72
N THR A 21 10.64 -15.15 0.31
CA THR A 21 9.36 -15.87 0.21
C THR A 21 8.18 -14.95 -0.10
N VAL A 22 8.35 -13.62 0.02
CA VAL A 22 7.33 -12.64 -0.37
C VAL A 22 7.42 -12.41 -1.88
N GLY A 23 6.36 -12.74 -2.61
CA GLY A 23 6.28 -12.62 -4.07
C GLY A 23 6.30 -11.17 -4.55
N GLU A 24 6.63 -10.95 -5.82
CA GLU A 24 6.80 -9.60 -6.38
C GLU A 24 5.56 -8.71 -6.22
N SER A 25 4.37 -9.26 -6.48
CA SER A 25 3.09 -8.54 -6.35
C SER A 25 2.81 -8.09 -4.92
N GLN A 26 3.24 -8.87 -3.93
CA GLN A 26 3.09 -8.55 -2.51
C GLN A 26 4.06 -7.45 -2.06
N ARG A 27 5.06 -7.09 -2.88
CA ARG A 27 6.01 -5.98 -2.61
C ARG A 27 5.59 -4.67 -3.26
N ILE A 28 4.48 -4.64 -4.00
CA ILE A 28 3.96 -3.43 -4.64
C ILE A 28 3.17 -2.60 -3.62
N ILE A 29 3.49 -1.31 -3.55
CA ILE A 29 2.71 -0.28 -2.85
C ILE A 29 2.13 0.65 -3.90
N GLN A 30 0.81 0.83 -3.88
CA GLN A 30 0.08 1.59 -4.89
C GLN A 30 -0.25 2.98 -4.33
N PHE A 31 0.12 4.01 -5.08
CA PHE A 31 -0.17 5.40 -4.79
C PHE A 31 -1.04 6.00 -5.89
N ASN A 32 -1.87 6.97 -5.52
CA ASN A 32 -2.47 7.90 -6.46
C ASN A 32 -1.97 9.31 -6.14
N ALA A 33 -1.47 10.02 -7.14
CA ALA A 33 -1.07 11.41 -7.04
C ALA A 33 -1.77 12.17 -8.17
N PRO A 34 -2.99 12.69 -7.92
CA PRO A 34 -3.70 13.49 -8.90
C PRO A 34 -2.82 14.63 -9.40
N TYR A 35 -2.85 14.89 -10.71
CA TYR A 35 -2.13 16.00 -11.33
C TYR A 35 -0.60 15.96 -11.22
N TRP A 36 0.00 14.82 -10.85
CA TRP A 36 1.46 14.68 -10.89
C TRP A 36 1.97 14.89 -12.31
N GLY A 37 2.71 15.99 -12.52
CA GLY A 37 3.23 16.37 -13.84
C GLY A 37 2.19 17.00 -14.78
N LEU A 38 1.03 17.45 -14.27
CA LEU A 38 0.00 18.16 -15.01
C LEU A 38 -0.20 19.58 -14.45
N ASP A 39 -0.45 20.54 -15.33
CA ASP A 39 -0.70 21.94 -14.96
C ASP A 39 -2.18 22.24 -14.68
N GLN A 40 -3.09 21.35 -15.09
CA GLN A 40 -4.54 21.54 -14.98
C GLN A 40 -5.11 20.70 -13.84
N HIS A 41 -6.08 21.26 -13.11
CA HIS A 41 -6.74 20.67 -11.94
C HIS A 41 -8.25 20.56 -12.15
N ASP A 42 -8.67 19.77 -13.13
CA ASP A 42 -10.04 19.69 -13.65
C ASP A 42 -10.84 18.47 -13.15
N GLY A 43 -10.32 17.69 -12.20
CA GLY A 43 -10.98 16.53 -11.59
C GLY A 43 -11.54 16.78 -10.18
N ASP A 44 -12.27 15.78 -9.66
CA ASP A 44 -12.95 15.84 -8.35
C ASP A 44 -12.09 15.33 -7.17
N LEU A 45 -10.85 14.91 -7.43
CA LEU A 45 -9.90 14.49 -6.40
C LEU A 45 -9.03 15.65 -5.90
N PRO A 46 -8.70 15.68 -4.60
CA PRO A 46 -7.78 16.67 -4.05
C PRO A 46 -6.36 16.45 -4.60
N ASN A 47 -5.58 17.53 -4.73
CA ASN A 47 -4.17 17.48 -5.12
C ASN A 47 -3.28 16.97 -3.97
N GLU A 48 -3.47 15.70 -3.60
CA GLU A 48 -2.77 15.03 -2.50
C GLU A 48 -2.35 13.62 -2.91
N VAL A 49 -1.16 13.19 -2.46
CA VAL A 49 -0.70 11.82 -2.65
C VAL A 49 -1.40 10.89 -1.68
N GLN A 50 -2.10 9.88 -2.20
CA GLN A 50 -2.87 8.92 -1.43
C GLN A 50 -2.32 7.50 -1.61
N ILE A 51 -2.17 6.76 -0.51
CA ILE A 51 -1.89 5.31 -0.57
C ILE A 51 -3.19 4.59 -0.90
N VAL A 52 -3.25 3.96 -2.07
CA VAL A 52 -4.39 3.17 -2.54
C VAL A 52 -4.35 1.76 -1.97
N ASP A 53 -3.16 1.15 -1.94
CA ASP A 53 -2.92 -0.18 -1.37
C ASP A 53 -1.49 -0.27 -0.82
N GLY A 54 -1.30 -1.12 0.20
CA GLY A 54 0.00 -1.39 0.79
C GLY A 54 0.29 -0.63 2.09
N LEU A 55 -0.71 0.05 2.67
CA LEU A 55 -0.52 0.83 3.91
C LEU A 55 0.12 0.01 5.04
N GLN A 56 -0.36 -1.21 5.29
CA GLN A 56 0.19 -2.06 6.36
C GLN A 56 1.62 -2.51 6.07
N ARG A 57 1.94 -2.80 4.80
CA ARG A 57 3.29 -3.18 4.34
C ARG A 57 4.28 -2.03 4.51
N LEU A 58 3.92 -0.83 4.02
CA LEU A 58 4.76 0.36 4.17
C LEU A 58 4.95 0.74 5.64
N THR A 59 3.88 0.71 6.43
CA THR A 59 3.95 0.97 7.88
C THR A 59 4.89 -0.02 8.57
N THR A 60 4.78 -1.31 8.22
CA THR A 60 5.65 -2.36 8.76
C THR A 60 7.12 -2.13 8.45
N VAL A 61 7.45 -1.78 7.20
CA VAL A 61 8.82 -1.45 6.81
C VAL A 61 9.34 -0.22 7.55
N ARG A 62 8.52 0.83 7.69
CA ARG A 62 8.90 2.02 8.47
C ARG A 62 9.23 1.69 9.92
N LEU A 63 8.39 0.89 10.57
CA LEU A 63 8.63 0.44 11.95
C LEU A 63 9.92 -0.40 12.06
N TYR A 64 10.20 -1.26 11.09
CA TYR A 64 11.42 -2.05 11.08
C TYR A 64 12.66 -1.17 10.92
N VAL A 65 12.66 -0.26 9.94
CA VAL A 65 13.78 0.66 9.69
C VAL A 65 14.02 1.63 10.86
N ALA A 66 12.96 1.99 11.59
CA ALA A 66 13.05 2.80 12.81
C ALA A 66 13.47 2.00 14.05
N ASP A 67 13.84 0.72 13.91
CA ASP A 67 14.16 -0.17 15.04
C ASP A 67 13.02 -0.33 16.04
N GLU A 68 11.77 -0.21 15.62
CA GLU A 68 10.59 -0.43 16.47
C GLU A 68 10.04 -1.87 16.36
N LEU A 69 10.35 -2.56 15.25
CA LEU A 69 9.98 -3.95 15.02
C LEU A 69 11.21 -4.87 15.13
N LYS A 70 11.10 -5.90 15.97
CA LYS A 70 12.10 -6.98 16.08
C LYS A 70 11.70 -8.18 15.22
N ILE A 71 12.66 -8.79 14.53
CA ILE A 71 12.50 -9.98 13.68
C ILE A 71 13.45 -11.09 14.12
N PHE A 72 13.29 -12.30 13.60
CA PHE A 72 14.16 -13.45 13.85
C PHE A 72 14.46 -13.66 15.33
N GLY A 73 13.45 -13.54 16.19
CA GLY A 73 13.56 -13.76 17.62
C GLY A 73 14.17 -12.61 18.44
N GLY A 74 14.53 -11.47 17.84
CA GLY A 74 14.98 -10.31 18.61
C GLY A 74 15.76 -9.23 17.87
N LEU A 75 16.16 -9.47 16.63
CA LEU A 75 17.02 -8.60 15.84
C LEU A 75 16.26 -7.39 15.30
N ARG A 76 16.93 -6.24 15.27
CA ARG A 76 16.47 -4.96 14.73
C ARG A 76 17.14 -4.68 13.40
N ALA A 77 16.71 -3.63 12.70
CA ALA A 77 17.33 -3.28 11.42
C ALA A 77 18.79 -2.86 11.60
N SER A 78 19.09 -2.12 12.68
CA SER A 78 20.46 -1.68 12.99
C SER A 78 21.43 -2.81 13.30
N ASP A 79 20.94 -3.94 13.83
CA ASP A 79 21.77 -5.13 14.11
C ASP A 79 22.40 -5.71 12.83
N PHE A 80 21.89 -5.34 11.64
CA PHE A 80 22.40 -5.80 10.34
C PHE A 80 23.31 -4.79 9.62
N ASN A 81 23.56 -3.60 10.17
CA ASN A 81 24.21 -2.48 9.46
C ASN A 81 25.57 -2.83 8.83
N ASP A 82 26.35 -3.69 9.49
CA ASP A 82 27.69 -4.11 9.03
C ASP A 82 27.68 -5.44 8.26
N SER A 83 26.53 -5.80 7.68
CA SER A 83 26.33 -7.03 6.92
C SER A 83 25.66 -6.80 5.58
N ARG A 84 25.72 -7.82 4.71
CA ARG A 84 24.95 -7.87 3.46
C ARG A 84 23.42 -7.84 3.64
N TYR A 85 22.93 -7.93 4.87
CA TYR A 85 21.52 -7.88 5.22
C TYR A 85 21.10 -6.50 5.76
N SER A 86 22.02 -5.53 5.80
CA SER A 86 21.67 -4.14 6.13
C SER A 86 20.55 -3.66 5.22
N VAL A 87 19.64 -2.82 5.72
CA VAL A 87 18.53 -2.30 4.91
C VAL A 87 19.06 -1.59 3.64
N LYS A 88 20.21 -0.91 3.76
CA LYS A 88 20.89 -0.21 2.67
C LYS A 88 21.42 -1.13 1.57
N MET A 89 21.79 -2.37 1.90
CA MET A 89 22.32 -3.36 0.96
C MET A 89 21.40 -4.58 0.81
N SER A 90 20.15 -4.47 1.26
CA SER A 90 19.26 -5.62 1.37
C SER A 90 18.94 -6.21 -0.01
N ASN A 91 18.72 -7.53 -0.03
CA ASN A 91 18.40 -8.30 -1.24
C ASN A 91 16.92 -8.17 -1.66
N TRP A 92 16.14 -7.34 -0.99
CA TRP A 92 14.73 -7.13 -1.27
C TRP A 92 14.45 -5.65 -1.56
N ARG A 93 13.35 -5.40 -2.26
CA ARG A 93 12.90 -4.05 -2.60
C ARG A 93 11.39 -3.97 -2.57
N LEU A 94 10.87 -2.83 -2.13
CA LEU A 94 9.48 -2.46 -2.41
C LEU A 94 9.41 -1.82 -3.80
N ARG A 95 8.32 -2.07 -4.51
CA ARG A 95 8.01 -1.38 -5.77
C ARG A 95 6.92 -0.36 -5.49
N PHE A 96 7.15 0.88 -5.91
CA PHE A 96 6.17 1.95 -5.81
C PHE A 96 5.56 2.18 -7.19
N ASN A 97 4.25 2.00 -7.28
CA ASN A 97 3.48 2.33 -8.47
C ASN A 97 2.67 3.59 -8.18
N ILE A 98 2.81 4.59 -9.03
CA ILE A 98 2.13 5.88 -8.90
C ILE A 98 1.15 6.00 -10.06
N HIS A 99 -0.12 6.18 -9.73
CA HIS A 99 -1.20 6.49 -10.66
C HIS A 99 -1.56 7.96 -10.55
N THR A 100 -2.22 8.48 -11.58
CA THR A 100 -2.60 9.90 -11.68
C THR A 100 -4.10 10.06 -11.95
N PHE A 101 -4.93 9.19 -11.36
CA PHE A 101 -6.39 9.33 -11.46
C PHE A 101 -6.80 10.67 -10.85
N ILE A 102 -7.54 11.46 -11.63
CA ILE A 102 -8.10 12.75 -11.22
C ILE A 102 -9.58 12.64 -10.84
N TRP A 103 -10.23 11.55 -11.26
CA TRP A 103 -11.63 11.26 -10.97
C TRP A 103 -11.79 10.17 -9.91
N ARG A 104 -12.62 10.45 -8.90
CA ARG A 104 -12.86 9.60 -7.75
C ARG A 104 -13.46 8.26 -8.13
N HIS A 105 -14.38 8.23 -9.09
CA HIS A 105 -15.01 6.99 -9.53
C HIS A 105 -14.00 6.03 -10.18
N GLU A 106 -13.03 6.55 -10.95
CA GLU A 106 -11.97 5.74 -11.56
C GLU A 106 -11.04 5.16 -10.51
N LEU A 107 -10.63 5.98 -9.54
CA LEU A 107 -9.80 5.55 -8.42
C LEU A 107 -10.48 4.45 -7.58
N LEU A 108 -11.79 4.59 -7.30
CA LEU A 108 -12.55 3.61 -6.54
C LEU A 108 -12.74 2.30 -7.31
N ARG A 109 -12.97 2.36 -8.63
CA ARG A 109 -13.01 1.18 -9.50
C ARG A 109 -11.68 0.45 -9.48
N TYR A 110 -10.58 1.18 -9.68
CA TYR A 110 -9.23 0.62 -9.60
C TYR A 110 -8.95 -0.04 -8.25
N TYR A 111 -9.33 0.61 -7.14
CA TYR A 111 -9.19 0.04 -5.80
C TYR A 111 -9.92 -1.30 -5.66
N LEU A 112 -11.14 -1.42 -6.20
CA LEU A 112 -11.90 -2.67 -6.16
C LEU A 112 -11.23 -3.77 -6.99
N ASP A 113 -10.72 -3.43 -8.18
CA ASP A 113 -10.07 -4.38 -9.08
C ASP A 113 -8.83 -5.01 -8.44
N ILE A 114 -7.99 -4.21 -7.77
CA ILE A 114 -6.75 -4.71 -7.16
C ILE A 114 -6.96 -5.43 -5.81
N ASN A 115 -8.07 -5.14 -5.11
CA ASN A 115 -8.32 -5.67 -3.76
C ASN A 115 -9.40 -6.76 -3.71
N SER A 116 -10.04 -7.07 -4.84
CA SER A 116 -11.03 -8.15 -4.94
C SER A 116 -10.43 -9.51 -5.29
N GLY A 117 -9.20 -9.55 -5.83
CA GLY A 117 -8.44 -10.78 -6.09
C GLY A 117 -7.42 -11.10 -4.99
N GLY A 118 -7.09 -12.39 -4.78
CA GLY A 118 -6.03 -12.82 -3.83
C GLY A 118 -6.52 -12.92 -2.38
N THR A 119 -5.71 -12.44 -1.42
CA THR A 119 -6.10 -12.33 0.01
C THR A 119 -6.93 -11.05 0.17
N PRO A 120 -8.28 -11.13 0.13
CA PRO A 120 -9.10 -9.96 -0.12
C PRO A 120 -9.15 -9.06 1.12
N HIS A 121 -9.37 -7.76 0.89
CA HIS A 121 -9.92 -6.92 1.93
C HIS A 121 -11.24 -7.52 2.45
N SER A 122 -11.61 -7.23 3.71
CA SER A 122 -12.85 -7.79 4.26
C SER A 122 -14.05 -7.44 3.38
N LYS A 123 -15.02 -8.36 3.28
CA LYS A 123 -16.25 -8.14 2.49
C LYS A 123 -16.94 -6.82 2.84
N ALA A 124 -16.95 -6.46 4.13
CA ALA A 124 -17.51 -5.20 4.61
C ALA A 124 -16.79 -3.96 4.05
N GLU A 125 -15.46 -4.01 3.91
CA GLU A 125 -14.70 -2.92 3.31
C GLU A 125 -14.97 -2.82 1.80
N LEU A 126 -15.06 -3.96 1.10
CA LEU A 126 -15.39 -3.97 -0.33
C LEU A 126 -16.81 -3.43 -0.59
N GLU A 127 -17.80 -3.79 0.22
CA GLU A 127 -19.16 -3.26 0.10
C GLU A 127 -19.22 -1.75 0.39
N ARG A 128 -18.50 -1.28 1.42
CA ARG A 128 -18.38 0.16 1.70
C ARG A 128 -17.85 0.92 0.49
N VAL A 129 -16.81 0.40 -0.16
CA VAL A 129 -16.21 1.03 -1.35
C VAL A 129 -17.15 0.96 -2.55
N ARG A 130 -17.91 -0.13 -2.73
CA ARG A 130 -18.96 -0.22 -3.77
C ARG A 130 -20.04 0.85 -3.59
N THR A 131 -20.46 1.14 -2.37
CA THR A 131 -21.42 2.23 -2.09
C THR A 131 -20.82 3.60 -2.44
N LEU A 132 -19.54 3.83 -2.11
CA LEU A 132 -18.84 5.06 -2.50
C LEU A 132 -18.72 5.21 -4.02
N LEU A 133 -18.46 4.12 -4.73
CA LEU A 133 -18.38 4.13 -6.19
C LEU A 133 -19.71 4.53 -6.82
N LYS A 134 -20.83 3.94 -6.36
CA LYS A 134 -22.16 4.30 -6.84
C LYS A 134 -22.45 5.79 -6.65
N ALA A 135 -22.15 6.33 -5.48
CA ALA A 135 -22.33 7.76 -5.20
C ALA A 135 -21.48 8.65 -6.13
N ALA A 136 -20.19 8.31 -6.33
CA ALA A 136 -19.30 9.07 -7.20
C ALA A 136 -19.70 9.00 -8.68
N SER A 137 -20.20 7.84 -9.15
CA SER A 137 -20.68 7.67 -10.52
C SER A 137 -21.98 8.43 -10.81
N THR A 138 -22.87 8.59 -9.82
CA THR A 138 -24.09 9.41 -9.98
C THR A 138 -23.77 10.89 -10.10
N THR A 139 -22.80 11.41 -9.34
CA THR A 139 -22.34 12.80 -9.45
C THR A 139 -21.73 13.08 -10.83
N ALA A 140 -20.98 12.13 -11.40
CA ALA A 140 -20.37 12.28 -12.73
C ALA A 140 -21.36 12.22 -13.91
N GLN A 141 -22.61 11.77 -13.72
CA GLN A 141 -23.65 11.69 -14.76
C GLN A 141 -24.69 12.81 -14.68
N GLY A 142 -24.61 13.67 -13.66
CA GLY A 142 -25.56 14.76 -13.40
C GLY A 142 -25.10 16.15 -13.85
N GLU A 143 -23.96 16.23 -14.51
CA GLU A 143 -23.42 17.43 -15.20
C GLU A 143 -23.50 17.23 -16.72
#